data_AF-A0A949DL17-F1
#
_entry.id   AF-A0A949DL17-F1
#
_cell.length_a   1.000
_cell.length_b   1.000
_cell.length_c   1.000
_cell.angle_alpha   90.00
_cell.angle_beta   90.00
_cell.angle_gamma   90.00
#
_symmetry.space_group_name_H-M   'P 1'
#
loop_
_entity.id
_entity.type
_entity.pdbx_description
1 polymer ?
#
loop_
_entity_poly.entity_id
_entity_poly.type
_entity_poly.pdbx_seq_one_letter_code
_entity_poly.pdbx_strand_id
1 'polypeptide(L)'
;QKTIAHELGHSVGKINYILKALAQKGLLKVENFYTNENKMQYRYLLTQAGVEEKITLTTKFIQRKKAEYEILQAELEIMHSLENK
;
A
#
# COMPACT_ATOMS: atom_id res chain seq x y z
N GLN A 1 -1.94 3.06 16.24
CA GLN A 1 -0.72 2.26 15.98
C GLN A 1 -0.89 0.79 16.35
N LYS A 2 -1.31 0.45 17.58
CA LYS A 2 -1.51 -0.96 18.00
C LYS A 2 -2.45 -1.76 17.09
N THR A 3 -3.57 -1.16 16.66
CA THR A 3 -4.49 -1.77 15.69
C THR A 3 -3.82 -2.10 14.36
N ILE A 4 -3.14 -1.12 13.75
CA ILE A 4 -2.38 -1.30 12.49
C ILE A 4 -1.33 -2.41 12.64
N ALA A 5 -0.64 -2.46 13.79
CA ALA A 5 0.35 -3.48 14.08
C ALA A 5 -0.25 -4.88 14.17
N HIS A 6 -1.40 -5.01 14.81
CA HIS A 6 -2.15 -6.26 14.88
C HIS A 6 -2.65 -6.71 13.49
N GLU A 7 -3.25 -5.81 12.71
CA GLU A 7 -3.76 -6.10 11.36
C GLU A 7 -2.66 -6.52 10.38
N LEU A 8 -1.47 -5.91 10.50
CA LEU A 8 -0.32 -6.22 9.64
C LEU A 8 0.59 -7.32 10.20
N GLY A 9 0.26 -7.93 11.35
CA GLY A 9 1.09 -8.99 11.97
C GLY A 9 2.51 -8.51 12.34
N HIS A 10 2.65 -7.28 12.81
CA HIS A 10 3.93 -6.66 13.13
C HIS A 10 3.97 -6.11 14.55
N SER A 11 5.17 -5.94 15.11
CA SER A 11 5.31 -5.30 16.42
C SER A 11 4.94 -3.81 16.35
N VAL A 12 4.40 -3.29 17.45
CA VAL A 12 4.03 -1.88 17.56
C VAL A 12 5.23 -0.96 17.31
N GLY A 13 6.41 -1.35 17.80
CA GLY A 13 7.66 -0.62 17.58
C GLY A 13 8.03 -0.54 16.10
N LYS A 14 7.92 -1.66 15.36
CA LYS A 14 8.19 -1.70 13.91
C LYS A 14 7.23 -0.79 13.14
N ILE A 15 5.93 -0.84 13.45
CA ILE A 15 4.95 0.05 12.82
C ILE A 15 5.24 1.52 13.15
N ASN A 16 5.54 1.85 14.40
CA ASN A 16 5.87 3.21 14.79
C ASN A 16 7.11 3.73 14.04
N TYR A 17 8.14 2.89 13.88
CA TYR A 17 9.32 3.23 13.11
C TYR A 17 8.98 3.56 11.64
N ILE A 18 8.20 2.70 10.97
CA ILE A 18 7.77 2.91 9.58
C ILE A 18 6.92 4.18 9.44
N LEU A 19 5.94 4.39 10.34
CA LEU A 19 5.06 5.57 10.30
C LEU A 19 5.85 6.87 10.47
N LYS A 20 6.86 6.89 11.37
CA LYS A 20 7.76 8.03 11.51
C LYS A 20 8.59 8.27 10.26
N ALA A 21 9.13 7.22 9.64
CA ALA A 21 9.90 7.34 8.40
C ALA A 21 9.04 7.88 7.25
N LEU A 22 7.79 7.42 7.12
CA LEU A 22 6.84 7.92 6.11
C LEU A 22 6.45 9.38 6.37
N ALA A 23 6.30 9.78 7.64
CA ALA A 23 6.07 11.17 8.00
C ALA A 23 7.29 12.05 7.71
N GLN A 24 8.50 11.58 8.00
CA GLN A 24 9.75 12.28 7.65
C GLN A 24 9.94 12.46 6.15
N LYS A 25 9.47 11.49 5.34
CA LYS A 25 9.42 11.60 3.88
C LYS A 25 8.31 12.54 3.37
N GLY A 26 7.48 13.09 4.25
CA GLY A 26 6.38 13.99 3.88
C GLY A 26 5.17 13.29 3.28
N LEU A 27 5.08 11.96 3.34
CA LEU A 27 3.96 11.18 2.78
C LEU A 27 2.78 11.06 3.76
N LEU A 28 3.06 11.21 5.06
CA LEU A 28 2.05 11.17 6.12
C LEU A 28 2.11 12.42 6.98
N LYS A 29 0.93 12.97 7.29
CA LYS A 29 0.73 13.93 8.36
C LYS A 29 0.32 13.17 9.62
N VAL A 30 1.01 13.44 10.73
CA VAL A 30 0.70 12.89 12.05
C VAL A 30 -0.02 13.96 12.85
N GLU A 31 -1.26 13.68 13.25
CA GLU A 31 -2.03 14.57 14.12
C GLU A 31 -2.24 13.90 15.48
N ASN A 32 -1.95 14.66 16.55
CA ASN A 32 -2.16 14.23 17.93
C ASN A 32 -3.53 14.73 18.39
N PHE A 33 -4.43 13.81 18.74
CA PHE A 33 -5.67 14.17 19.41
C PHE A 33 -5.56 13.78 20.89
N TYR A 34 -5.82 14.75 21.77
CA TYR A 34 -6.05 14.49 23.19
C TYR A 34 -7.54 14.19 23.36
N THR A 35 -7.87 12.92 23.56
CA THR A 35 -9.21 12.50 23.95
C THR A 35 -9.11 11.86 25.32
N ASN A 36 -9.51 12.63 26.34
CA ASN A 36 -9.47 12.32 27.77
C ASN A 36 -8.07 12.19 28.39
N GLU A 37 -7.99 12.44 29.70
CA GLU A 37 -6.79 12.72 30.51
C GLU A 37 -5.65 11.67 30.46
N ASN A 38 -5.82 10.53 29.79
CA ASN A 38 -4.83 9.43 29.83
C ASN A 38 -4.57 8.70 28.50
N LYS A 39 -5.15 9.12 27.35
CA LYS A 39 -4.95 8.39 26.07
C LYS A 39 -4.70 9.31 24.88
N MET A 40 -3.43 9.33 24.45
CA MET A 40 -3.01 9.92 23.18
C MET A 40 -3.42 9.04 22.01
N GLN A 41 -4.30 9.52 21.14
CA GLN A 41 -4.65 8.84 19.90
C GLN A 41 -4.03 9.60 18.71
N TYR A 42 -3.19 8.89 17.96
CA TYR A 42 -2.57 9.42 16.75
C TYR A 42 -3.43 9.14 15.52
N ARG A 43 -3.66 10.16 14.70
CA ARG A 43 -4.25 10.02 13.36
C ARG A 43 -3.14 10.16 12.32
N TYR A 44 -3.14 9.24 11.33
CA TYR A 44 -2.22 9.26 10.20
C TYR A 44 -3.02 9.57 8.95
N LEU A 45 -2.75 10.71 8.33
CA LEU A 45 -3.41 11.16 7.12
C LEU A 45 -2.39 11.22 5.98
N LEU A 46 -2.80 10.79 4.78
CA LEU A 46 -1.98 11.01 3.59
C LEU A 46 -1.89 12.51 3.30
N THR A 47 -0.68 12.97 2.98
CA THR A 47 -0.48 14.30 2.40
C THR A 47 -0.79 14.26 0.90
N GLN A 48 -0.80 15.43 0.26
CA GLN A 48 -0.88 15.52 -1.20
C GLN A 48 0.22 14.66 -1.88
N ALA A 49 1.46 14.79 -1.43
CA ALA A 49 2.58 13.96 -1.89
C ALA A 49 2.36 12.45 -1.62
N GLY A 50 1.76 12.11 -0.46
CA GLY A 50 1.38 10.74 -0.14
C GLY A 50 0.33 10.16 -1.08
N VAL A 51 -0.64 10.96 -1.50
CA VAL A 51 -1.66 10.56 -2.48
C VAL A 51 -1.04 10.36 -3.87
N GLU A 52 -0.17 11.28 -4.30
CA GLU A 52 0.54 11.18 -5.58
C GLU A 52 1.44 9.93 -5.65
N GLU A 53 2.16 9.62 -4.57
CA GLU A 53 2.97 8.41 -4.48
C GLU A 53 2.09 7.15 -4.55
N LYS A 54 0.96 7.14 -3.85
CA LYS A 54 -0.01 6.03 -3.92
C LYS A 54 -0.51 5.82 -5.35
N ILE A 55 -0.87 6.89 -6.06
CA ILE A 55 -1.32 6.82 -7.45
C ILE A 55 -0.20 6.27 -8.36
N THR A 56 1.03 6.72 -8.16
CA THR A 56 2.20 6.25 -8.92
C THR A 56 2.42 4.75 -8.73
N LEU A 57 2.39 4.28 -7.47
CA LEU A 57 2.52 2.86 -7.15
C LEU A 57 1.39 2.02 -7.76
N THR A 58 0.14 2.49 -7.64
CA THR A 58 -1.02 1.81 -8.23
C THR A 58 -0.92 1.73 -9.75
N THR A 59 -0.47 2.80 -10.41
CA THR A 59 -0.29 2.84 -11.87
C THR A 59 0.73 1.80 -12.33
N LYS A 60 1.88 1.74 -11.66
CA LYS A 60 2.92 0.72 -11.94
C LYS A 60 2.40 -0.69 -11.72
N PHE A 61 1.63 -0.90 -10.65
CA PHE A 61 1.00 -2.20 -10.39
C PHE A 61 0.05 -2.61 -11.52
N ILE A 62 -0.80 -1.70 -11.98
CA ILE A 62 -1.74 -1.95 -13.08
C ILE A 62 -1.00 -2.29 -14.38
N GLN A 63 0.04 -1.53 -14.72
CA GLN A 63 0.86 -1.78 -15.91
C GLN A 63 1.46 -3.20 -15.89
N ARG A 64 2.03 -3.59 -14.75
CA ARG A 64 2.56 -4.94 -14.57
C ARG A 64 1.49 -6.01 -14.74
N LYS A 65 0.31 -5.80 -14.16
CA LYS A 65 -0.80 -6.77 -14.26
C LYS A 65 -1.37 -6.89 -15.67
N LYS A 66 -1.39 -5.81 -16.45
CA LYS A 66 -1.76 -5.84 -17.86
C LYS A 66 -0.78 -6.67 -18.68
N ALA A 67 0.52 -6.45 -18.51
CA ALA A 67 1.54 -7.23 -19.20
C ALA A 67 1.48 -8.73 -18.84
N GLU A 68 1.31 -9.07 -17.56
CA GLU A 68 1.08 -10.45 -17.12
C GLU A 68 -0.15 -11.07 -17.80
N TYR A 69 -1.24 -10.30 -17.92
CA TYR A 69 -2.47 -10.77 -18.58
C TYR A 69 -2.30 -10.98 -20.09
N GLU A 70 -1.61 -10.09 -20.79
CA GLU A 70 -1.32 -10.22 -22.23
C GLU A 70 -0.51 -11.49 -22.53
N ILE A 71 0.48 -11.82 -21.68
CA ILE A 71 1.26 -13.06 -21.80
C ILE A 71 0.34 -14.27 -21.64
N LEU A 72 -0.50 -14.29 -20.60
CA LEU A 72 -1.45 -15.38 -20.35
C LEU A 72 -2.42 -15.57 -21.51
N GLN A 73 -2.89 -14.49 -22.15
CA GLN A 73 -3.76 -14.58 -23.32
C GLN A 73 -3.04 -15.22 -24.52
N ALA A 74 -1.80 -14.79 -24.80
CA ALA A 74 -1.01 -15.38 -25.87
C ALA A 74 -0.73 -16.88 -25.64
N GLU A 75 -0.47 -17.29 -24.40
CA GLU A 75 -0.29 -18.71 -24.04
C GLU A 75 -1.57 -19.53 -24.29
N LEU A 76 -2.74 -18.99 -23.95
CA LEU A 76 -4.03 -19.64 -24.22
C LEU A 76 -4.31 -19.78 -25.71
N GLU A 77 -4.05 -18.73 -26.50
CA GLU A 77 -4.22 -18.76 -27.97
C GLU A 77 -3.33 -19.82 -28.61
N ILE A 78 -2.07 -19.92 -28.16
CA ILE A 78 -1.13 -20.95 -28.62
C ILE A 78 -1.67 -22.34 -28.28
N MET A 79 -2.09 -22.59 -27.04
CA MET A 79 -2.65 -23.89 -26.65
C MET A 79 -3.87 -24.28 -27.50
N HIS A 80 -4.82 -23.37 -27.69
CA HIS A 80 -5.99 -23.64 -28.53
C HIS A 80 -5.64 -23.89 -30.00
N SER A 81 -4.61 -23.23 -30.55
CA SER A 81 -4.17 -23.47 -31.92
C SER A 81 -3.52 -24.84 -32.12
N LEU A 82 -2.91 -25.40 -31.06
CA LEU A 82 -2.26 -26.71 -31.07
C LEU A 82 -3.28 -27.85 -30.89
N GLU A 83 -4.35 -27.64 -30.10
CA GLU A 83 -5.42 -28.63 -29.92
C GLU A 83 -6.34 -28.78 -31.14
N ASN A 84 -6.45 -27.73 -31.97
CA ASN A 84 -7.29 -27.72 -33.18
C ASN A 84 -6.55 -28.18 -34.45
N LYS A 85 -5.34 -28.75 -34.33
CA LYS A 85 -4.50 -29.26 -35.41
C LYS A 85 -4.41 -30.79 -35.34
#